data_AF-A0A7S4HCJ9-F1
#
_entry.id   AF-A0A7S4HCJ9-F1
#
_cell.length_a   1.000
_cell.length_b   1.000
_cell.length_c   1.000
_cell.angle_alpha   90.00
_cell.angle_beta   90.00
_cell.angle_gamma   90.00
#
_symmetry.space_group_name_H-M   'P 1'
#
loop_
_entity.id
_entity.type
_entity.pdbx_description
1 polymer ?
#
loop_
_entity_poly.entity_id
_entity_poly.type
_entity_poly.pdbx_seq_one_letter_code
_entity_poly.pdbx_strand_id
1 'polypeptide(L)'
;MVRVQPGCPTIDIVGTGGDGHHTVNFSTAASIVMAACGAKVAKHGNRSVSSQCGSADVLEELGVTLTLPPAAVERCVQQAGIAFMFAPAFHPAMKNIVPVRKALGVRTIFNILGPLLNPAECSRGLIGVYSEPMVKLMADVLHALGVEHCLVVHCGGLDELAPVAVAHVAWVTPAGVQLGSL
;
A
#
# COMPACT_ATOMS: atom_id res chain seq x y z
N MET A 1 4.15 -7.28 14.34
CA MET A 1 4.65 -6.33 13.33
C MET A 1 5.94 -5.76 13.86
N VAL A 2 6.99 -5.74 13.07
CA VAL A 2 8.22 -5.03 13.40
C VAL A 2 7.97 -3.57 13.04
N ARG A 3 8.07 -2.65 13.98
CA ARG A 3 7.77 -1.22 13.74
C ARG A 3 8.98 -0.49 13.16
N VAL A 4 8.70 0.56 12.39
CA VAL A 4 9.66 1.52 11.84
C VAL A 4 9.23 2.91 12.31
N GLN A 5 10.17 3.72 12.80
CA GLN A 5 9.88 5.07 13.29
C GLN A 5 10.67 6.11 12.47
N PRO A 6 10.15 6.59 11.33
CA PRO A 6 10.87 7.52 10.47
C PRO A 6 11.18 8.89 11.10
N GLY A 7 10.50 9.25 12.19
CA GLY A 7 10.68 10.55 12.88
C GLY A 7 10.10 11.75 12.12
N CYS A 8 9.33 11.51 11.06
CA CYS A 8 8.65 12.53 10.26
C CYS A 8 7.34 11.97 9.67
N PRO A 9 6.38 12.83 9.28
CA PRO A 9 5.19 12.38 8.57
C PRO A 9 5.57 11.68 7.26
N THR A 10 4.98 10.51 7.02
CA THR A 10 5.23 9.71 5.81
C THR A 10 3.95 9.40 5.06
N ILE A 11 4.09 9.08 3.79
CA ILE A 11 3.00 8.67 2.91
C ILE A 11 3.25 7.28 2.33
N ASP A 12 2.20 6.48 2.22
CA ASP A 12 2.21 5.20 1.50
C ASP A 12 1.32 5.29 0.25
N ILE A 13 1.66 4.50 -0.77
CA ILE A 13 0.82 4.28 -1.93
C ILE A 13 0.84 2.79 -2.27
N VAL A 14 -0.32 2.15 -2.09
CA VAL A 14 -0.43 0.70 -2.12
C VAL A 14 -1.84 0.27 -2.51
N GLY A 15 -1.94 -0.81 -3.27
CA GLY A 15 -3.21 -1.43 -3.63
C GLY A 15 -3.49 -2.69 -2.80
N THR A 16 -4.74 -3.10 -2.72
CA THR A 16 -5.10 -4.44 -2.20
C THR A 16 -4.57 -5.58 -3.08
N GLY A 17 -4.28 -5.29 -4.34
CA GLY A 17 -4.04 -6.25 -5.40
C GLY A 17 -5.28 -7.09 -5.71
N GLY A 18 -5.10 -8.07 -6.60
CA GLY A 18 -6.16 -9.03 -6.94
C GLY A 18 -7.26 -8.46 -7.84
N ASP A 19 -6.97 -7.36 -8.56
CA ASP A 19 -7.83 -6.80 -9.61
C ASP A 19 -7.90 -7.70 -10.86
N GLY A 20 -6.90 -8.57 -11.08
CA GLY A 20 -6.83 -9.49 -12.21
C GLY A 20 -6.39 -8.88 -13.54
N HIS A 21 -5.93 -7.62 -13.54
CA HIS A 21 -5.65 -6.88 -14.78
C HIS A 21 -4.19 -6.90 -15.21
N HIS A 22 -3.28 -7.47 -14.39
CA HIS A 22 -1.86 -7.63 -14.72
C HIS A 22 -1.19 -6.33 -15.22
N THR A 23 -1.55 -5.21 -14.60
CA THR A 23 -1.03 -3.87 -14.93
C THR A 23 0.44 -3.74 -14.54
N VAL A 24 1.08 -2.67 -15.04
CA VAL A 24 2.41 -2.27 -14.56
C VAL A 24 2.32 -1.81 -13.10
N ASN A 25 3.45 -1.82 -12.38
CA ASN A 25 3.52 -1.43 -10.97
C ASN A 25 3.39 0.10 -10.78
N PHE A 26 2.21 0.66 -11.08
CA PHE A 26 1.90 2.10 -11.01
C PHE A 26 2.23 2.69 -9.63
N SER A 27 1.75 2.07 -8.55
CA SER A 27 2.08 2.52 -7.19
C SER A 27 3.58 2.53 -6.88
N THR A 28 4.39 1.67 -7.49
CA THR A 28 5.86 1.69 -7.30
C THR A 28 6.49 2.85 -8.05
N ALA A 29 6.12 3.07 -9.31
CA ALA A 29 6.59 4.22 -10.08
C ALA A 29 6.16 5.55 -9.44
N ALA A 30 4.90 5.65 -9.00
CA ALA A 30 4.38 6.81 -8.31
C ALA A 30 5.13 7.11 -7.00
N SER A 31 5.51 6.07 -6.24
CA SER A 31 6.33 6.24 -5.02
C SER A 31 7.66 6.94 -5.31
N ILE A 32 8.34 6.54 -6.40
CA ILE A 32 9.63 7.13 -6.80
C ILE A 32 9.43 8.59 -7.19
N VAL A 33 8.41 8.89 -8.00
CA VAL A 33 8.09 10.26 -8.42
C VAL A 33 7.74 11.15 -7.22
N MET A 34 6.91 10.65 -6.29
CA MET A 34 6.54 11.38 -5.06
C MET A 34 7.77 11.72 -4.22
N ALA A 35 8.69 10.77 -4.05
CA ALA A 35 9.93 11.01 -3.31
C ALA A 35 10.83 12.04 -4.02
N ALA A 36 10.94 11.97 -5.35
CA ALA A 36 11.66 12.97 -6.14
C ALA A 36 11.04 14.37 -6.05
N CYS A 37 9.73 14.46 -5.86
CA CYS A 37 9.01 15.71 -5.59
C CYS A 37 9.08 16.18 -4.12
N GLY A 38 9.84 15.50 -3.27
CA GLY A 38 10.10 15.91 -1.88
C GLY A 38 9.21 15.26 -0.81
N ALA A 39 8.29 14.36 -1.19
CA ALA A 39 7.53 13.61 -0.21
C ALA A 39 8.42 12.59 0.54
N LYS A 40 8.04 12.26 1.78
CA LYS A 40 8.66 11.18 2.56
C LYS A 40 7.86 9.89 2.39
N VAL A 41 8.32 9.01 1.53
CA VAL A 41 7.59 7.79 1.15
C VAL A 41 8.05 6.61 2.00
N ALA A 42 7.12 5.98 2.69
CA ALA A 42 7.35 4.73 3.40
C ALA A 42 6.46 3.67 2.76
N LYS A 43 6.91 3.10 1.64
CA LYS A 43 6.11 2.17 0.85
C LYS A 43 6.06 0.81 1.52
N HIS A 44 4.87 0.31 1.83
CA HIS A 44 4.67 -1.09 2.19
C HIS A 44 4.31 -1.90 0.96
N GLY A 45 4.89 -3.10 0.82
CA GLY A 45 4.60 -3.92 -0.35
C GLY A 45 5.05 -5.36 -0.22
N ASN A 46 4.66 -6.15 -1.20
CA ASN A 46 4.93 -7.57 -1.24
C ASN A 46 5.32 -8.01 -2.66
N ARG A 47 5.76 -9.26 -2.77
CA ARG A 47 5.84 -9.98 -4.05
C ARG A 47 4.45 -10.29 -4.54
N SER A 48 4.32 -10.48 -5.85
CA SER A 48 3.03 -10.85 -6.41
C SER A 48 2.58 -12.23 -5.95
N VAL A 49 1.27 -12.37 -5.71
CA VAL A 49 0.61 -13.66 -5.44
C VAL A 49 -0.26 -14.10 -6.63
N SER A 50 -0.63 -13.18 -7.52
CA SER A 50 -1.57 -13.42 -8.63
C SER A 50 -1.26 -12.68 -9.93
N SER A 51 -0.39 -11.66 -9.91
CA SER A 51 0.09 -10.95 -11.10
C SER A 51 1.44 -11.51 -11.57
N GLN A 52 1.94 -11.04 -12.72
CA GLN A 52 3.26 -11.44 -13.21
C GLN A 52 4.42 -10.82 -12.42
N CYS A 53 4.20 -9.67 -11.78
CA CYS A 53 5.26 -8.89 -11.12
C CYS A 53 4.67 -7.98 -10.03
N GLY A 54 5.18 -8.07 -8.80
CA GLY A 54 4.80 -7.20 -7.69
C GLY A 54 5.85 -6.11 -7.41
N SER A 55 5.50 -5.18 -6.52
CA SER A 55 6.38 -4.07 -6.13
C SER A 55 7.76 -4.51 -5.65
N ALA A 56 7.84 -5.60 -4.87
CA ALA A 56 9.10 -6.14 -4.38
C ALA A 56 9.96 -6.71 -5.52
N ASP A 57 9.33 -7.34 -6.52
CA ASP A 57 10.03 -7.95 -7.66
C ASP A 57 10.66 -6.85 -8.54
N VAL A 58 9.94 -5.75 -8.78
CA VAL A 58 10.47 -4.58 -9.50
C VAL A 58 11.65 -3.95 -8.76
N LEU A 59 11.51 -3.70 -7.46
CA LEU A 59 12.54 -3.03 -6.68
C LEU A 59 13.80 -3.88 -6.53
N GLU A 60 13.66 -5.20 -6.39
CA GLU A 60 14.78 -6.13 -6.34
C GLU A 60 15.57 -6.14 -7.66
N GLU A 61 14.87 -6.17 -8.80
CA GLU A 61 15.51 -6.09 -10.12
C GLU A 61 16.25 -4.75 -10.33
N LEU A 62 15.73 -3.66 -9.75
CA LEU A 62 16.41 -2.36 -9.73
C LEU A 62 17.58 -2.28 -8.71
N GLY A 63 17.91 -3.38 -8.03
CA GLY A 63 19.02 -3.47 -7.08
C GLY A 63 18.72 -2.99 -5.67
N VAL A 64 17.44 -2.79 -5.31
CA VAL A 64 17.05 -2.39 -3.95
C VAL A 64 17.09 -3.59 -3.01
N THR A 65 17.77 -3.44 -1.88
CA THR A 65 17.79 -4.45 -0.83
C THR A 65 16.44 -4.51 -0.10
N LEU A 66 15.71 -5.62 -0.22
CA LEU A 66 14.36 -5.76 0.37
C LEU A 66 14.34 -6.05 1.88
N THR A 67 15.44 -6.57 2.43
CA THR A 67 15.51 -7.08 3.81
C THR A 67 16.34 -6.19 4.73
N LEU A 68 16.22 -4.87 4.55
CA LEU A 68 16.86 -3.91 5.44
C LEU A 68 16.29 -4.00 6.86
N PRO A 69 17.12 -3.90 7.91
CA PRO A 69 16.63 -3.80 9.28
C PRO A 69 15.89 -2.46 9.49
N PRO A 70 14.99 -2.36 10.48
CA PRO A 70 14.17 -1.15 10.72
C PRO A 70 14.97 0.15 10.75
N ALA A 71 16.08 0.17 11.50
CA ALA A 71 16.96 1.34 11.59
C ALA A 71 17.56 1.78 10.23
N ALA A 72 17.77 0.85 9.29
CA ALA A 72 18.22 1.20 7.96
C ALA A 72 17.07 1.74 7.09
N VAL A 73 15.86 1.19 7.23
CA VAL A 73 14.64 1.73 6.58
C VAL A 73 14.38 3.16 7.03
N GLU A 74 14.49 3.45 8.33
CA GLU A 74 14.35 4.81 8.88
C GLU A 74 15.34 5.79 8.24
N ARG A 75 16.62 5.39 8.13
CA ARG A 75 17.64 6.20 7.44
C ARG A 75 17.31 6.42 5.97
N CYS A 76 16.80 5.42 5.26
CA CYS A 76 16.40 5.56 3.86
C CYS A 76 15.29 6.61 3.70
N VAL A 77 14.25 6.59 4.55
CA VAL A 77 13.20 7.63 4.51
C VAL A 77 13.80 9.02 4.77
N GLN A 78 14.69 9.15 5.76
CA GLN A 78 15.29 10.44 6.12
C GLN A 78 16.20 10.98 5.02
N GLN A 79 17.10 10.16 4.49
CA GLN A 79 18.18 10.57 3.58
C GLN A 79 17.80 10.51 2.10
N ALA A 80 17.14 9.44 1.67
CA ALA A 80 16.72 9.24 0.28
C ALA A 80 15.29 9.73 0.02
N GLY A 81 14.51 10.04 1.06
CA GLY A 81 13.10 10.41 0.93
C GLY A 81 12.17 9.24 0.68
N ILE A 82 12.70 8.02 0.50
CA ILE A 82 11.92 6.82 0.24
C ILE A 82 12.54 5.60 0.90
N ALA A 83 11.69 4.71 1.43
CA ALA A 83 12.08 3.37 1.80
C ALA A 83 10.99 2.36 1.44
N PHE A 84 11.39 1.10 1.30
CA PHE A 84 10.49 -0.03 1.06
C PHE A 84 10.49 -0.97 2.26
N MET A 85 9.31 -1.31 2.74
CA MET A 85 9.10 -2.29 3.80
C MET A 85 8.50 -3.55 3.18
N PHE A 86 9.32 -4.59 3.05
CA PHE A 86 8.89 -5.86 2.48
C PHE A 86 8.04 -6.65 3.47
N ALA A 87 6.76 -6.89 3.13
CA ALA A 87 5.77 -7.43 4.07
C ALA A 87 6.20 -8.70 4.82
N PRO A 88 6.82 -9.72 4.21
CA PRO A 88 7.29 -10.91 4.93
C PRO A 88 8.38 -10.61 5.99
N ALA A 89 9.20 -9.57 5.78
CA ALA A 89 10.24 -9.18 6.74
C ALA A 89 9.63 -8.42 7.94
N PHE A 90 8.61 -7.60 7.71
CA PHE A 90 8.00 -6.76 8.75
C PHE A 90 6.78 -7.40 9.45
N HIS A 91 6.19 -8.44 8.87
CA HIS A 91 5.09 -9.20 9.43
C HIS A 91 5.42 -10.70 9.54
N PRO A 92 6.47 -11.10 10.30
CA PRO A 92 6.94 -12.48 10.33
C PRO A 92 5.90 -13.49 10.82
N ALA A 93 4.94 -13.06 11.66
CA ALA A 93 3.83 -13.89 12.12
C ALA A 93 2.88 -14.30 10.99
N MET A 94 2.80 -13.54 9.90
CA MET A 94 1.93 -13.83 8.76
C MET A 94 2.29 -15.13 8.05
N LYS A 95 3.55 -15.61 8.19
CA LYS A 95 3.97 -16.91 7.65
C LYS A 95 3.12 -18.08 8.16
N ASN A 96 2.60 -17.96 9.39
CA ASN A 96 1.77 -19.01 10.02
C ASN A 96 0.39 -19.11 9.36
N ILE A 97 -0.07 -18.05 8.70
CA ILE A 97 -1.40 -17.98 8.05
C ILE A 97 -1.32 -18.41 6.58
N VAL A 98 -0.15 -18.36 5.95
CA VAL A 98 0.04 -18.69 4.53
C VAL A 98 -0.50 -20.08 4.15
N PRO A 99 -0.20 -21.17 4.89
CA PRO A 99 -0.71 -22.51 4.53
C PRO A 99 -2.25 -22.57 4.56
N VAL A 100 -2.87 -21.92 5.56
CA VAL A 100 -4.33 -21.88 5.71
C VAL A 100 -4.96 -21.12 4.55
N ARG A 101 -4.41 -19.95 4.19
CA ARG A 101 -4.90 -19.18 3.05
C ARG A 101 -4.80 -19.96 1.73
N LYS A 102 -3.70 -20.68 1.53
CA LYS A 102 -3.49 -21.51 0.34
C LYS A 102 -4.48 -22.67 0.28
N ALA A 103 -4.76 -23.31 1.42
CA ALA A 103 -5.74 -24.39 1.50
C ALA A 103 -7.18 -23.92 1.26
N LEU A 104 -7.53 -22.72 1.74
CA LEU A 104 -8.85 -22.12 1.51
C LEU A 104 -9.08 -21.73 0.04
N GLY A 105 -8.06 -21.21 -0.65
CA GLY A 105 -8.14 -20.86 -2.08
C GLY A 105 -9.15 -19.76 -2.42
N VAL A 106 -9.73 -19.09 -1.43
CA VAL A 106 -10.73 -18.03 -1.59
C VAL A 106 -10.24 -16.70 -0.99
N ARG A 107 -10.85 -15.60 -1.43
CA ARG A 107 -10.59 -14.27 -0.85
C ARG A 107 -11.07 -14.24 0.60
N THR A 108 -10.29 -13.62 1.46
CA THR A 108 -10.60 -13.41 2.89
C THR A 108 -10.21 -11.99 3.29
N ILE A 109 -10.45 -11.61 4.54
CA ILE A 109 -9.98 -10.32 5.08
C ILE A 109 -8.47 -10.10 4.86
N PHE A 110 -7.66 -11.16 4.83
CA PHE A 110 -6.21 -11.06 4.58
C PHE A 110 -5.84 -10.54 3.18
N ASN A 111 -6.78 -10.49 2.24
CA ASN A 111 -6.56 -9.86 0.94
C ASN A 111 -6.60 -8.32 1.00
N ILE A 112 -7.22 -7.76 2.05
CA ILE A 112 -7.43 -6.31 2.17
C ILE A 112 -6.67 -5.69 3.34
N LEU A 113 -6.08 -6.51 4.21
CA LEU A 113 -5.32 -6.04 5.37
C LEU A 113 -3.97 -5.41 5.01
N GLY A 114 -3.36 -5.76 3.87
CA GLY A 114 -2.01 -5.29 3.50
C GLY A 114 -1.84 -3.76 3.61
N PRO A 115 -2.71 -2.97 2.96
CA PRO A 115 -2.70 -1.51 3.05
C PRO A 115 -2.90 -0.94 4.46
N LEU A 116 -3.52 -1.69 5.38
CA LEU A 116 -3.82 -1.24 6.75
C LEU A 116 -2.69 -1.51 7.75
N LEU A 117 -1.62 -2.17 7.31
CA LEU A 117 -0.59 -2.72 8.18
C LEU A 117 0.79 -2.13 7.91
N ASN A 118 0.88 -0.91 7.38
CA ASN A 118 2.18 -0.29 7.10
C ASN A 118 3.03 -0.20 8.40
N PRO A 119 4.25 -0.78 8.44
CA PRO A 119 5.12 -0.77 9.62
C PRO A 119 5.55 0.60 10.14
N ALA A 120 5.49 1.62 9.28
CA ALA A 120 5.80 3.01 9.59
C ALA A 120 4.59 3.81 10.07
N GLU A 121 3.41 3.18 10.17
CA GLU A 121 2.16 3.80 10.65
C GLU A 121 1.87 5.12 9.91
N CYS A 122 1.95 5.10 8.58
CA CYS A 122 1.78 6.29 7.74
C CYS A 122 0.44 6.98 8.03
N SER A 123 0.51 8.27 8.39
CA SER A 123 -0.68 9.08 8.61
C SER A 123 -1.33 9.54 7.31
N ARG A 124 -0.67 9.32 6.16
CA ARG A 124 -1.15 9.73 4.84
C ARG A 124 -1.02 8.61 3.83
N GLY A 125 -1.90 8.58 2.83
CA GLY A 125 -1.78 7.58 1.78
C GLY A 125 -2.69 7.73 0.57
N LEU A 126 -2.42 6.89 -0.42
CA LEU A 126 -3.34 6.53 -1.49
C LEU A 126 -3.49 5.02 -1.48
N ILE A 127 -4.71 4.54 -1.22
CA ILE A 127 -5.02 3.12 -1.14
C ILE A 127 -5.94 2.71 -2.29
N GLY A 128 -5.43 1.85 -3.13
CA GLY A 128 -6.20 1.18 -4.16
C GLY A 128 -7.01 0.02 -3.62
N VAL A 129 -8.26 -0.12 -4.06
CA VAL A 129 -9.10 -1.29 -3.74
C VAL A 129 -9.64 -1.96 -5.01
N TYR A 130 -9.70 -3.30 -5.00
CA TYR A 130 -10.07 -4.10 -6.17
C TYR A 130 -11.56 -3.99 -6.57
N SER A 131 -12.42 -3.39 -5.75
CA SER A 131 -13.84 -3.20 -6.09
C SER A 131 -14.41 -1.90 -5.53
N GLU A 132 -15.39 -1.35 -6.24
CA GLU A 132 -16.05 -0.10 -5.86
C GLU A 132 -16.68 -0.11 -4.45
N PRO A 133 -17.40 -1.16 -4.00
CA PRO A 133 -17.95 -1.18 -2.64
C PRO A 133 -16.89 -1.13 -1.54
N MET A 134 -15.65 -1.55 -1.85
CA MET A 134 -14.54 -1.47 -0.89
C MET A 134 -14.06 -0.04 -0.65
N VAL A 135 -14.36 0.92 -1.54
CA VAL A 135 -13.90 2.31 -1.40
C VAL A 135 -14.41 2.89 -0.08
N LYS A 136 -15.72 2.79 0.17
CA LYS A 136 -16.34 3.28 1.41
C LYS A 136 -15.90 2.46 2.63
N LEU A 137 -15.89 1.13 2.51
CA LEU A 137 -15.51 0.25 3.63
C LEU A 137 -14.08 0.53 4.11
N MET A 138 -13.12 0.60 3.19
CA MET A 138 -11.73 0.89 3.51
C MET A 138 -11.57 2.30 4.08
N ALA A 139 -12.27 3.28 3.50
CA ALA A 139 -12.24 4.66 3.98
C ALA A 139 -12.75 4.81 5.43
N ASP A 140 -13.83 4.12 5.78
CA ASP A 140 -14.37 4.11 7.14
C ASP A 140 -13.39 3.50 8.14
N VAL A 141 -12.74 2.40 7.76
CA VAL A 141 -11.70 1.77 8.59
C VAL A 141 -10.52 2.70 8.80
N LEU A 142 -10.02 3.34 7.74
CA LEU A 142 -8.92 4.30 7.83
C LEU A 142 -9.27 5.51 8.71
N HIS A 143 -10.49 6.04 8.59
CA HIS A 143 -10.96 7.11 9.47
C HIS A 143 -10.99 6.67 10.93
N ALA A 144 -11.51 5.47 11.22
CA ALA A 144 -11.53 4.90 12.56
C ALA A 144 -10.13 4.62 13.13
N LEU A 145 -9.15 4.31 12.27
CA LEU A 145 -7.74 4.17 12.63
C LEU A 145 -7.02 5.53 12.82
N GLY A 146 -7.68 6.65 12.51
CA GLY A 146 -7.16 7.98 12.76
C GLY A 146 -6.14 8.49 11.74
N VAL A 147 -6.20 8.06 10.48
CA VAL A 147 -5.34 8.62 9.43
C VAL A 147 -5.64 10.12 9.22
N GLU A 148 -4.61 10.92 8.93
CA GLU A 148 -4.76 12.35 8.67
C GLU A 148 -5.34 12.61 7.28
N HIS A 149 -4.75 12.02 6.24
CA HIS A 149 -5.16 12.28 4.86
C HIS A 149 -4.95 11.05 3.99
N CYS A 150 -6.03 10.38 3.60
CA CYS A 150 -5.94 9.26 2.68
C CYS A 150 -6.95 9.39 1.54
N LEU A 151 -6.52 9.08 0.32
CA LEU A 151 -7.44 8.77 -0.77
C LEU A 151 -7.62 7.26 -0.84
N VAL A 152 -8.85 6.79 -0.92
CA VAL A 152 -9.16 5.41 -1.30
C VAL A 152 -9.76 5.43 -2.70
N VAL A 153 -9.26 4.60 -3.61
CA VAL A 153 -9.61 4.68 -5.03
C VAL A 153 -9.96 3.32 -5.61
N HIS A 154 -10.92 3.33 -6.53
CA HIS A 154 -11.20 2.23 -7.46
C HIS A 154 -11.50 2.81 -8.84
N CYS A 155 -10.87 2.31 -9.90
CA CYS A 155 -11.03 2.86 -11.25
C CYS A 155 -11.31 1.75 -12.26
N GLY A 156 -12.58 1.62 -12.68
CA GLY A 156 -12.95 0.72 -13.79
C GLY A 156 -12.51 -0.73 -13.63
N GLY A 157 -12.51 -1.28 -12.40
CA GLY A 157 -12.02 -2.64 -12.11
C GLY A 157 -10.60 -2.69 -11.56
N LEU A 158 -9.84 -1.59 -11.60
CA LEU A 158 -8.47 -1.49 -11.10
C LEU A 158 -8.41 -0.98 -9.66
N ASP A 159 -7.42 -1.44 -8.91
CA ASP A 159 -7.02 -0.89 -7.62
C ASP A 159 -5.93 0.19 -7.78
N GLU A 160 -5.98 0.97 -8.85
CA GLU A 160 -5.07 2.06 -9.16
C GLU A 160 -5.87 3.20 -9.81
N LEU A 161 -5.35 4.43 -9.79
CA LEU A 161 -5.87 5.49 -10.66
C LEU A 161 -5.33 5.29 -12.08
N ALA A 162 -6.22 5.23 -13.07
CA ALA A 162 -5.85 5.03 -14.46
C ALA A 162 -6.74 5.85 -15.40
N PRO A 163 -6.22 6.32 -16.55
CA PRO A 163 -6.98 7.12 -17.52
C PRO A 163 -7.88 6.24 -18.41
N VAL A 164 -8.57 5.26 -17.82
CA VAL A 164 -9.38 4.26 -18.52
C VAL A 164 -10.86 4.31 -18.15
N ALA A 165 -11.18 4.91 -16.99
CA ALA A 165 -12.54 5.08 -16.49
C ALA A 165 -12.59 6.23 -15.47
N VAL A 166 -13.80 6.63 -15.10
CA VAL A 166 -14.02 7.49 -13.92
C VAL A 166 -13.62 6.70 -12.68
N ALA A 167 -12.81 7.31 -11.81
CA ALA A 167 -12.43 6.70 -10.55
C ALA A 167 -13.48 7.01 -9.47
N HIS A 168 -13.88 6.01 -8.71
CA HIS A 168 -14.64 6.17 -7.48
C HIS A 168 -13.67 6.39 -6.33
N VAL A 169 -13.88 7.47 -5.58
CA VAL A 169 -12.89 7.96 -4.61
C VAL A 169 -13.56 8.24 -3.26
N ALA A 170 -12.85 7.95 -2.19
CA ALA A 170 -13.12 8.46 -0.86
C ALA A 170 -11.94 9.30 -0.36
N TRP A 171 -12.21 10.52 0.08
CA TRP A 171 -11.28 11.37 0.82
C TRP A 171 -11.48 11.14 2.31
N VAL A 172 -10.44 10.66 2.98
CA VAL A 172 -10.42 10.41 4.42
C VAL A 172 -9.64 11.53 5.09
N THR A 173 -10.26 12.19 6.06
CA THR A 173 -9.67 13.26 6.87
C THR A 173 -10.11 13.12 8.34
N PRO A 174 -9.56 13.92 9.28
CA PRO A 174 -10.04 13.92 10.66
C PRO A 174 -11.49 14.41 10.78
N ALA A 175 -11.97 15.19 9.81
CA ALA A 175 -13.36 15.68 9.76
C ALA A 175 -14.37 14.62 9.29
N GLY A 176 -13.90 13.51 8.69
CA GLY A 176 -14.74 12.43 8.21
C GLY A 176 -14.31 11.89 6.83
N VAL A 177 -15.20 11.07 6.26
CA VAL A 177 -15.07 10.47 4.94
C VAL A 177 -16.00 11.18 3.96
N GLN A 178 -15.45 11.68 2.86
CA GLN A 178 -16.20 12.26 1.75
C GLN A 178 -16.07 11.35 0.52
N LEU A 179 -17.19 10.97 -0.09
CA LEU A 179 -17.21 10.20 -1.34
C LEU A 179 -17.29 11.13 -2.56
N GLY A 180 -16.79 10.67 -3.70
CA GLY A 180 -16.93 11.34 -4.99
C GLY A 180 -16.22 10.60 -6.11
N SER A 181 -15.86 11.33 -7.17
CA SER A 181 -15.25 10.77 -8.36
C SER A 181 -14.16 11.67 -8.95
N LEU A 182 -13.23 11.07 -9.70
CA LEU A 182 -12.18 11.74 -10.48
C LEU A 182 -12.20 11.31 -11.94
#